data_AF-A0AAU3LD30-F1
#
_entry.id   AF-A0AAU3LD30-F1
#
_cell.length_a   1.000
_cell.length_b   1.000
_cell.length_c   1.000
_cell.angle_alpha   90.00
_cell.angle_beta   90.00
_cell.angle_gamma   90.00
#
_symmetry.space_group_name_H-M   'P 1'
#
loop_
_entity.id
_entity.type
_entity.pdbx_description
1 polymer ?
#
loop_
_entity_poly.entity_id
_entity_poly.type
_entity_poly.pdbx_seq_one_letter_code
_entity_poly.pdbx_strand_id
1 'polypeptide(L)'
;MPHERTADLPQAVPDKVEILSLVETALSWDLDSTALPPVEDALDMTKQFTDYGRVIADDLTRILSIAGDSHARLGAQATLSEAGRRLNLKPLARSAAPRSAAHRAQNLARLVQGLLRATHQVGIIPLCRPALAEEGSRGQRLRPDHPPADPP
;
A
#
# COMPACT_ATOMS: atom_id res chain seq x y z
N MET A 1 46.61 21.68 -6.30
CA MET A 1 45.85 20.67 -5.55
C MET A 1 44.38 20.81 -5.89
N PRO A 2 43.81 20.04 -6.82
CA PRO A 2 42.37 20.04 -7.04
C PRO A 2 41.69 19.23 -5.92
N HIS A 3 40.71 19.83 -5.26
CA HIS A 3 39.84 19.14 -4.31
C HIS A 3 38.82 18.31 -5.08
N GLU A 4 39.05 17.00 -5.16
CA GLU A 4 38.06 16.04 -5.60
C GLU A 4 37.04 15.75 -4.49
N ARG A 5 35.77 15.80 -4.89
CA ARG A 5 34.61 15.02 -4.43
C ARG A 5 34.40 14.83 -2.91
N THR A 6 33.37 15.50 -2.41
CA THR A 6 32.31 14.81 -1.65
C THR A 6 31.09 14.76 -2.53
N ALA A 7 30.89 13.62 -3.18
CA ALA A 7 29.61 13.28 -3.78
C ALA A 7 28.58 13.21 -2.65
N ASP A 8 27.46 13.93 -2.82
CA ASP A 8 26.25 13.73 -2.05
C ASP A 8 25.97 12.23 -1.96
N LEU A 9 26.01 11.69 -0.75
CA LEU A 9 25.54 10.32 -0.50
C LEU A 9 24.07 10.28 -0.92
N PRO A 10 23.65 9.30 -1.73
CA PRO A 10 22.23 9.13 -2.03
C PRO A 10 21.51 8.98 -0.68
N GLN A 11 20.53 9.85 -0.43
CA GLN A 11 19.68 9.81 0.75
C GLN A 11 19.14 8.37 0.87
N ALA A 12 19.75 7.58 1.76
CA ALA A 12 19.46 6.16 1.86
C ALA A 12 17.99 6.05 2.23
N VAL A 13 17.22 5.42 1.35
CA VAL A 13 15.83 5.07 1.64
C VAL A 13 15.84 4.24 2.92
N PRO A 14 15.05 4.59 3.95
CA PRO A 14 15.01 3.82 5.20
C PRO A 14 14.71 2.34 4.93
N ASP A 15 15.41 1.42 5.60
CA ASP A 15 15.18 0.00 5.43
C ASP A 15 13.75 -0.37 5.87
N LYS A 16 13.12 -1.30 5.15
CA LYS A 16 11.73 -1.69 5.41
C LYS A 16 11.54 -2.27 6.80
N VAL A 17 12.49 -3.08 7.29
CA VAL A 17 12.40 -3.72 8.60
C VAL A 17 12.52 -2.68 9.71
N GLU A 18 13.42 -1.71 9.52
CA GLU A 18 13.58 -0.57 10.43
C GLU A 18 12.31 0.27 10.48
N ILE A 19 11.71 0.62 9.34
CA ILE A 19 10.47 1.39 9.30
C ILE A 19 9.31 0.64 9.96
N LEU A 20 9.18 -0.66 9.75
CA LEU A 20 8.13 -1.45 10.41
C LEU A 20 8.26 -1.42 11.94
N SER A 21 9.49 -1.54 12.44
CA SER A 21 9.78 -1.43 13.88
C SER A 21 9.43 -0.04 14.43
N LEU A 22 9.71 1.02 13.67
CA LEU A 22 9.32 2.39 14.03
C LEU A 22 7.80 2.59 13.98
N VAL A 23 7.11 2.02 13.00
CA VAL A 23 5.64 2.05 12.91
C VAL A 23 5.03 1.43 14.17
N GLU A 24 5.49 0.25 14.57
CA GLU A 24 5.02 -0.41 15.80
C GLU A 24 5.29 0.45 17.04
N THR A 25 6.49 1.01 17.14
CA THR A 25 6.88 1.92 18.23
C THR A 25 5.94 3.12 18.30
N ALA A 26 5.74 3.84 17.20
CA ALA A 26 4.87 5.01 17.15
C ALA A 26 3.42 4.66 17.53
N LEU A 27 2.90 3.54 17.02
CA LEU A 27 1.54 3.07 17.29
C LEU A 27 1.33 2.61 18.75
N SER A 28 2.40 2.21 19.45
CA SER A 28 2.33 1.85 20.88
C SER A 28 2.24 3.04 21.83
N TRP A 29 2.49 4.27 21.36
CA TRP A 29 2.43 5.44 22.23
C TRP A 29 1.01 5.70 22.73
N ASP A 30 0.88 5.84 24.05
CA ASP A 30 -0.33 6.35 24.68
C ASP A 30 -0.28 7.89 24.66
N LEU A 31 -1.14 8.50 23.83
CA LEU A 31 -1.18 9.94 23.64
C LEU A 31 -1.95 10.68 24.76
N ASP A 32 -2.71 9.93 25.55
CA ASP A 32 -3.46 10.45 26.71
C ASP A 32 -2.62 10.39 27.99
N SER A 33 -1.55 9.58 27.99
CA SER A 33 -0.55 9.54 29.06
C SER A 33 0.23 10.86 29.21
N THR A 34 0.72 11.10 30.42
CA THR A 34 1.67 12.17 30.74
C THR A 34 3.10 11.85 30.28
N ALA A 35 3.41 10.57 30.05
CA ALA A 35 4.70 10.10 29.58
C ALA A 35 4.74 10.00 28.05
N LEU A 36 4.63 11.15 27.38
CA LEU A 36 4.77 11.24 25.92
C LEU A 36 6.21 10.98 25.48
N PRO A 37 6.43 10.52 24.24
CA PRO A 37 7.77 10.41 23.69
C PRO A 37 8.46 11.79 23.63
N PRO A 38 9.80 11.83 23.66
CA PRO A 38 10.54 13.05 23.37
C PRO A 38 10.10 13.66 22.04
N VAL A 39 9.95 14.99 22.01
CA VAL A 39 9.45 15.69 20.81
C VAL A 39 10.38 15.48 19.62
N GLU A 40 11.69 15.40 19.84
CA GLU A 40 12.70 15.18 18.80
C GLU A 40 12.50 13.82 18.14
N ASP A 41 12.34 12.75 18.93
CA ASP A 41 12.06 11.40 18.42
C ASP A 41 10.77 11.36 17.58
N ALA A 42 9.71 12.03 18.05
CA ALA A 42 8.44 12.09 17.31
C ALA A 42 8.55 12.88 15.99
N LEU A 43 9.36 13.95 15.96
CA LEU A 43 9.64 14.70 14.75
C LEU A 43 10.51 13.91 13.77
N ASP A 44 11.51 13.18 14.26
CA ASP A 44 12.37 12.33 13.45
C ASP A 44 11.59 11.15 12.85
N MET A 45 10.74 10.49 13.64
CA MET A 45 9.83 9.47 13.11
C MET A 45 8.85 10.05 12.08
N THR A 46 8.32 11.26 12.31
CA THR A 46 7.48 11.97 11.33
C THR A 46 8.21 12.16 10.00
N LYS A 47 9.50 12.54 10.03
CA LYS A 47 10.32 12.68 8.83
C LYS A 47 10.52 11.33 8.14
N GLN A 48 10.93 10.31 8.89
CA GLN A 48 11.17 8.96 8.35
C GLN A 48 9.92 8.34 7.70
N PHE A 49 8.76 8.45 8.34
CA PHE A 49 7.50 7.99 7.76
C PHE A 49 7.07 8.79 6.54
N THR A 50 7.40 10.09 6.49
CA THR A 50 7.11 10.91 5.32
C THR A 50 7.97 10.48 4.14
N ASP A 51 9.29 10.35 4.35
CA ASP A 51 10.25 9.95 3.32
C ASP A 51 9.91 8.54 2.79
N TYR A 52 9.71 7.57 3.68
CA TYR A 52 9.36 6.20 3.28
C TYR A 52 7.95 6.09 2.68
N GLY A 53 6.98 6.82 3.23
CA GLY A 53 5.60 6.85 2.71
C GLY A 53 5.52 7.34 1.27
N ARG A 54 6.38 8.29 0.87
CA ARG A 54 6.48 8.75 -0.52
C ARG A 54 6.99 7.65 -1.45
N VAL A 55 8.02 6.91 -1.04
CA VAL A 55 8.56 5.78 -1.81
C VAL A 55 7.47 4.73 -2.07
N ILE A 56 6.73 4.32 -1.03
CA ILE A 56 5.66 3.32 -1.22
C ILE A 56 4.50 3.88 -2.06
N ALA A 57 4.15 5.16 -1.90
CA ALA A 57 3.10 5.79 -2.68
C ALA A 57 3.46 5.83 -4.18
N ASP A 58 4.72 6.10 -4.52
CA ASP A 58 5.23 6.04 -5.89
C ASP A 58 5.15 4.62 -6.45
N ASP A 59 5.58 3.62 -5.67
CA ASP A 59 5.49 2.21 -6.06
C ASP A 59 4.04 1.75 -6.28
N LEU A 60 3.14 2.10 -5.36
CA LEU A 60 1.72 1.79 -5.49
C LEU A 60 1.10 2.47 -6.71
N THR A 61 1.52 3.71 -7.03
CA THR A 61 1.08 4.41 -8.25
C THR A 61 1.49 3.65 -9.52
N ARG A 62 2.73 3.14 -9.57
CA ARG A 62 3.21 2.31 -10.68
C ARG A 62 2.42 1.01 -10.80
N ILE A 63 2.17 0.33 -9.69
CA ILE A 63 1.36 -0.91 -9.66
C ILE A 63 -0.05 -0.65 -10.17
N LEU A 64 -0.70 0.43 -9.74
CA LEU A 64 -2.06 0.75 -10.18
C LEU A 64 -2.16 1.11 -11.65
N SER A 65 -1.08 1.60 -12.26
CA SER A 65 -1.03 1.93 -13.69
C SER A 65 -1.12 0.70 -14.59
N ILE A 66 -0.79 -0.48 -14.06
CA ILE A 66 -0.85 -1.77 -14.78
C ILE A 66 -1.92 -2.72 -14.22
N ALA A 67 -2.59 -2.35 -13.13
CA ALA A 67 -3.62 -3.17 -12.49
C ALA A 67 -4.98 -3.03 -13.20
N GLY A 68 -5.62 -4.16 -13.50
CA GLY A 68 -7.00 -4.19 -13.99
C GLY A 68 -8.01 -3.63 -12.98
N ASP A 69 -9.22 -3.35 -13.45
CA ASP A 69 -10.29 -2.83 -12.60
C ASP A 69 -10.69 -3.87 -11.54
N SER A 70 -10.47 -3.53 -10.27
CA SER A 70 -10.76 -4.38 -9.12
C SER A 70 -11.13 -3.53 -7.90
N HIS A 71 -11.88 -4.10 -6.95
CA HIS A 71 -12.14 -3.42 -5.68
C HIS A 71 -10.86 -3.07 -4.92
N ALA A 72 -9.82 -3.90 -5.02
CA ALA A 72 -8.51 -3.63 -4.45
C ALA A 72 -7.88 -2.35 -5.03
N ARG A 73 -8.04 -2.11 -6.35
CA ARG A 73 -7.59 -0.88 -7.02
C ARG A 73 -8.31 0.36 -6.47
N LEU A 74 -9.63 0.31 -6.25
CA LEU A 74 -10.37 1.44 -5.68
C LEU A 74 -9.90 1.77 -4.26
N GLY A 75 -9.69 0.76 -3.41
CA GLY A 75 -9.15 0.94 -2.06
C GLY A 75 -7.73 1.53 -2.07
N ALA A 76 -6.88 1.06 -2.99
CA ALA A 76 -5.53 1.58 -3.16
C ALA A 76 -5.51 3.05 -3.66
N GLN A 77 -6.41 3.43 -4.58
CA GLN A 77 -6.56 4.81 -5.04
C GLN A 77 -7.02 5.75 -3.91
N ALA A 78 -7.95 5.32 -3.07
CA ALA A 78 -8.36 6.08 -1.89
C ALA A 78 -7.18 6.27 -0.91
N THR A 79 -6.39 5.22 -0.70
CA THR A 79 -5.19 5.26 0.14
C THR A 79 -4.13 6.22 -0.42
N LEU A 80 -3.88 6.21 -1.74
CA LEU A 80 -2.99 7.15 -2.40
C LEU A 80 -3.47 8.59 -2.32
N SER A 81 -4.79 8.81 -2.47
CA SER A 81 -5.37 10.15 -2.35
C SER A 81 -5.14 10.72 -0.96
N GLU A 82 -5.31 9.89 0.08
CA GLU A 82 -5.02 10.30 1.45
C GLU A 82 -3.51 10.49 1.69
N ALA A 83 -2.66 9.66 1.09
CA ALA A 83 -1.22 9.82 1.14
C ALA A 83 -0.78 11.16 0.54
N GLY A 84 -1.30 11.51 -0.64
CA GLY A 84 -1.04 12.79 -1.30
C GLY A 84 -1.46 13.99 -0.45
N ARG A 85 -2.55 13.87 0.33
CA ARG A 85 -2.95 14.93 1.28
C ARG A 85 -2.01 15.00 2.47
N ARG A 86 -1.67 13.87 3.07
CA ARG A 86 -0.94 13.84 4.35
C ARG A 86 0.56 14.05 4.21
N LEU A 87 1.20 13.47 3.21
CA LEU A 87 2.65 13.52 2.99
C LEU A 87 3.16 14.88 2.46
N ASN A 88 2.23 15.72 1.99
CA ASN A 88 2.52 17.07 1.48
C ASN A 88 2.18 18.18 2.48
N LEU A 89 1.73 17.83 3.69
CA LEU A 89 1.54 18.83 4.74
C LEU A 89 2.89 19.40 5.18
N LYS A 90 2.87 20.68 5.55
CA LYS A 90 4.04 21.39 6.05
C LYS A 90 4.66 20.62 7.23
N PRO A 91 5.99 20.43 7.27
CA PRO A 91 6.67 19.86 8.42
C PRO A 91 6.34 20.61 9.70
N LEU A 92 6.21 19.88 10.80
CA LEU A 92 6.05 20.50 12.12
C LEU A 92 7.34 21.26 12.48
N ALA A 93 7.16 22.42 13.12
CA ALA A 93 8.28 23.17 13.66
C ALA A 93 8.94 22.40 14.82
N ARG A 94 10.23 22.63 15.06
CA ARG A 94 10.94 22.07 16.22
C ARG A 94 10.34 22.50 17.56
N SER A 95 9.65 23.64 17.58
CA SER A 95 8.92 24.17 18.74
C SER A 95 7.52 23.58 18.90
N ALA A 96 7.13 22.56 18.12
CA ALA A 96 5.82 21.93 18.25
C ALA A 96 5.65 21.28 19.63
N ALA A 97 4.41 21.28 20.12
CA ALA A 97 4.09 20.57 21.36
C ALA A 97 4.34 19.06 21.19
N PRO A 98 4.89 18.36 22.22
CA PRO A 98 5.20 16.92 22.14
C PRO A 98 4.01 16.07 21.69
N ARG A 99 2.82 16.34 22.24
CA ARG A 99 1.59 15.65 21.87
C ARG A 99 1.25 15.80 20.38
N SER A 100 1.42 17.01 19.83
CA SER A 100 1.16 17.27 18.41
C SER A 100 2.15 16.51 17.51
N ALA A 101 3.42 16.44 17.89
CA ALA A 101 4.43 15.66 17.17
C ALA A 101 4.12 14.15 17.23
N ALA A 102 3.75 13.63 18.41
CA ALA A 102 3.40 12.23 18.60
C ALA A 102 2.15 11.82 17.82
N HIS A 103 1.08 12.63 17.84
CA HIS A 103 -0.11 12.42 16.99
C HIS A 103 0.25 12.40 15.51
N ARG A 104 1.13 13.31 15.09
CA ARG A 104 1.55 13.40 13.69
C ARG A 104 2.29 12.15 13.26
N ALA A 105 3.25 11.69 14.06
CA ALA A 105 3.97 10.45 13.81
C ALA A 105 3.02 9.25 13.75
N GLN A 106 2.09 9.10 14.70
CA GLN A 106 1.10 8.01 14.68
C GLN A 106 0.22 8.04 13.44
N ASN A 107 -0.27 9.21 13.02
CA ASN A 107 -1.10 9.33 11.84
C ASN A 107 -0.35 8.98 10.56
N LEU A 108 0.95 9.27 10.49
CA LEU A 108 1.81 8.85 9.39
C LEU A 108 2.17 7.36 9.47
N ALA A 109 2.39 6.80 10.66
CA ALA A 109 2.61 5.37 10.84
C ALA A 109 1.41 4.54 10.34
N ARG A 110 0.18 4.94 10.70
CA ARG A 110 -1.06 4.32 10.17
C ARG A 110 -1.15 4.41 8.65
N LEU A 111 -0.73 5.56 8.08
CA LEU A 111 -0.72 5.75 6.64
C LEU A 111 0.30 4.83 5.94
N VAL A 112 1.52 4.74 6.46
CA VAL A 112 2.57 3.84 5.95
C VAL A 112 2.09 2.39 5.98
N GLN A 113 1.46 1.96 7.09
CA GLN A 113 0.88 0.62 7.19
C GLN A 113 -0.24 0.39 6.17
N GLY A 114 -1.10 1.39 5.95
CA GLY A 114 -2.16 1.36 4.93
C GLY A 114 -1.60 1.24 3.51
N LEU A 115 -0.55 2.01 3.19
CA LEU A 115 0.14 1.96 1.90
C LEU A 115 0.78 0.59 1.65
N LEU A 116 1.52 0.05 2.63
CA LEU A 116 2.11 -1.30 2.53
C LEU A 116 1.05 -2.38 2.29
N ARG A 117 -0.09 -2.28 2.99
CA ARG A 117 -1.22 -3.21 2.80
C ARG A 117 -1.82 -3.07 1.40
N ALA A 118 -2.03 -1.86 0.92
CA ALA A 118 -2.57 -1.61 -0.43
C ALA A 118 -1.62 -2.14 -1.52
N THR A 119 -0.31 -1.91 -1.39
CA THR A 119 0.72 -2.46 -2.27
C THR A 119 0.68 -3.99 -2.31
N HIS A 120 0.50 -4.64 -1.16
CA HIS A 120 0.37 -6.10 -1.11
C HIS A 120 -0.94 -6.58 -1.76
N GLN A 121 -2.06 -5.91 -1.51
CA GLN A 121 -3.38 -6.31 -2.04
C GLN A 121 -3.48 -6.17 -3.56
N VAL A 122 -2.82 -5.18 -4.15
CA VAL A 122 -2.82 -4.96 -5.62
C VAL A 122 -1.64 -5.66 -6.29
N GLY A 123 -0.51 -5.82 -5.59
CA GLY A 123 0.66 -6.57 -6.06
C GLY A 123 0.42 -8.09 -6.12
N ILE A 124 -0.51 -8.63 -5.32
CA ILE A 124 -1.03 -9.99 -5.44
C ILE A 124 -2.26 -9.97 -6.37
N ILE A 125 -2.09 -9.51 -7.60
CA ILE A 125 -2.98 -9.97 -8.68
C ILE A 125 -2.41 -11.33 -9.12
N PRO A 126 -3.08 -12.46 -8.84
CA PRO A 126 -2.68 -13.73 -9.43
C PRO A 126 -2.81 -13.60 -10.94
N LEU A 127 -1.70 -13.75 -11.67
CA LEU A 127 -1.66 -13.94 -13.12
C LEU A 127 -2.29 -15.28 -13.56
N CYS A 128 -3.31 -15.78 -12.87
CA CYS A 128 -3.97 -17.05 -13.14
C CYS A 128 -5.45 -17.01 -12.78
N ARG A 129 -6.28 -16.76 -13.80
CA ARG A 129 -7.36 -17.69 -14.12
C ARG A 129 -7.60 -17.66 -15.64
N PRO A 130 -6.91 -18.47 -16.44
CA PRO A 130 -7.50 -18.87 -17.71
C PRO A 130 -8.76 -19.65 -17.35
N ALA A 131 -9.93 -19.12 -17.71
CA ALA A 131 -11.12 -19.93 -17.78
C ALA A 131 -10.91 -20.95 -18.90
N LEU A 132 -10.33 -22.10 -18.56
CA LEU A 132 -10.53 -23.32 -19.31
C LEU A 132 -12.03 -23.66 -19.19
N ALA A 133 -12.77 -23.31 -20.24
CA ALA A 133 -13.96 -24.02 -20.66
C ALA A 133 -13.76 -24.24 -22.17
N GLU A 134 -13.00 -25.27 -22.54
CA GLU A 134 -13.58 -26.55 -22.99
C GLU A 134 -14.34 -26.37 -24.32
N GLU A 135 -13.60 -26.00 -25.38
CA GLU A 135 -13.92 -26.52 -26.72
C GLU A 135 -13.51 -27.99 -26.75
N GLY A 136 -14.49 -28.89 -26.63
CA GLY A 136 -14.20 -30.31 -26.61
C GLY A 136 -15.43 -31.21 -26.62
N SER A 137 -15.95 -31.47 -27.83
CA SER A 137 -16.59 -32.75 -28.17
C SER A 137 -18.06 -32.96 -27.76
N ARG A 138 -18.97 -32.67 -28.70
CA ARG A 138 -20.17 -33.50 -28.94
C ARG A 138 -20.70 -33.29 -30.36
N GLY A 139 -19.90 -33.70 -31.34
CA GLY A 139 -20.46 -34.28 -32.54
C GLY A 139 -20.93 -35.70 -32.20
N GLN A 140 -22.24 -35.92 -32.09
CA GLN A 140 -22.90 -37.08 -32.68
C GLN A 140 -24.43 -36.98 -32.58
N ARG A 141 -25.03 -37.32 -33.72
CA ARG A 141 -26.45 -37.37 -34.06
C ARG A 141 -27.21 -38.31 -33.13
N LEU A 142 -28.49 -38.05 -32.93
CA LEU A 142 -29.55 -39.07 -33.06
C LEU A 142 -30.90 -38.37 -33.15
N ARG A 143 -31.53 -38.53 -34.33
CA ARG A 143 -32.94 -38.28 -34.56
C ARG A 143 -33.76 -39.23 -33.69
N PRO A 144 -34.89 -38.80 -33.11
CA PRO A 144 -35.97 -39.73 -32.83
C PRO A 144 -36.84 -39.85 -34.08
N ASP A 145 -36.64 -40.95 -34.81
CA ASP A 145 -37.65 -41.51 -35.70
C ASP A 145 -38.86 -41.95 -34.87
N HIS A 146 -40.03 -41.55 -35.35
CA HIS A 146 -41.32 -42.24 -35.33
C HIS A 146 -41.54 -43.41 -34.32
N PRO A 147 -42.53 -43.31 -33.41
CA PRO A 147 -43.09 -44.51 -32.79
C PRO A 147 -44.02 -45.26 -33.78
N PRO A 148 -44.00 -46.60 -33.81
CA PRO A 148 -44.93 -47.38 -34.60
C PRO A 148 -46.35 -47.29 -34.03
N ALA A 149 -47.33 -47.25 -34.95
CA ALA A 149 -48.73 -47.51 -34.66
C ALA A 149 -48.91 -49.00 -34.34
N ASP A 150 -49.79 -49.30 -33.38
CA ASP A 150 -50.43 -50.62 -33.30
C ASP A 150 -51.94 -50.46 -33.01
N PRO A 151 -52.76 -51.41 -33.51
CA PRO A 151 -54.18 -51.23 -33.79
C PRO A 151 -55.09 -51.71 -32.64
N PRO A 152 -56.40 -51.42 -32.74
CA PRO A 152 -57.36 -52.51 -32.99
C PRO A 152 -58.14 -52.37 -34.30
#